data_AF-A0A7Y3FMA3-F1
#
_entry.id   AF-A0A7Y3FMA3-F1
#
_cell.length_a   1.000
_cell.length_b   1.000
_cell.length_c   1.000
_cell.angle_alpha   90.00
_cell.angle_beta   90.00
_cell.angle_gamma   90.00
#
_symmetry.space_group_name_H-M   'P 1'
#
loop_
_entity.id
_entity.type
_entity.pdbx_description
1 polymer ?
#
loop_
_entity_poly.entity_id
_entity_poly.type
_entity_poly.pdbx_seq_one_letter_code
_entity_poly.pdbx_strand_id
1 'polypeptide(L)'
;MGDWDRFARGVEMILLFHAAATWAMVGLIWFVQLVHYPLFSSVGESSFVAYEARHTRATTSVVAMFMPLEAVTGLWLVLGPPEGVETGLAIVGLVLVGLLWLSTVAWQAPIHGKLSRGFDGRLYRLLVGSNWLRTILWSVRGVIVLVMVSQAVTLP
;
A
#
# COMPACT_ATOMS: atom_id res chain seq x y z
N MET A 1 7.68 36.69 -2.80
CA MET A 1 6.32 36.13 -2.74
C MET A 1 6.13 34.98 -3.75
N GLY A 2 6.42 35.15 -5.05
CA GLY A 2 6.10 34.12 -6.06
C GLY A 2 6.75 32.72 -5.94
N ASP A 3 7.99 32.58 -5.44
CA ASP A 3 8.66 31.27 -5.33
C ASP A 3 8.15 30.43 -4.15
N TRP A 4 7.85 31.08 -3.02
CA TRP A 4 7.29 30.44 -1.84
C TRP A 4 5.88 29.90 -2.10
N ASP A 5 5.03 30.69 -2.76
CA ASP A 5 3.66 30.26 -3.12
C ASP A 5 3.69 29.08 -4.11
N ARG A 6 4.71 29.00 -4.97
CA ARG A 6 4.89 27.88 -5.90
C ARG A 6 5.38 26.62 -5.17
N PHE A 7 6.29 26.79 -4.22
CA PHE A 7 6.78 25.70 -3.37
C PHE A 7 5.65 25.11 -2.51
N ALA A 8 4.87 25.95 -1.83
CA ALA A 8 3.74 25.53 -0.99
C ALA A 8 2.70 24.72 -1.79
N ARG A 9 2.28 25.22 -2.95
CA ARG A 9 1.40 24.48 -3.88
C ARG A 9 2.01 23.15 -4.34
N GLY A 10 3.33 23.10 -4.51
CA GLY A 10 4.05 21.87 -4.84
C GLY A 10 3.90 20.79 -3.76
N VAL A 11 4.02 21.19 -2.50
CA VAL A 11 3.92 20.29 -1.34
C VAL A 11 2.48 19.81 -1.12
N GLU A 12 1.48 20.67 -1.32
CA GLU A 12 0.06 20.29 -1.29
C GLU A 12 -0.27 19.25 -2.38
N MET A 13 0.22 19.43 -3.60
CA MET A 13 0.04 18.45 -4.67
C MET A 13 0.66 17.09 -4.30
N ILE A 14 1.83 17.09 -3.64
CA ILE A 14 2.48 15.86 -3.16
C ILE A 14 1.59 15.15 -2.14
N LEU A 15 0.96 15.88 -1.22
CA LEU A 15 0.01 15.29 -0.26
C LEU A 15 -1.18 14.65 -0.98
N LEU A 16 -1.73 15.27 -2.02
CA LEU A 16 -2.82 14.70 -2.81
C LEU A 16 -2.39 13.44 -3.57
N PHE A 17 -1.22 13.43 -4.20
CA PHE A 17 -0.67 12.22 -4.83
C PHE A 17 -0.41 11.11 -3.81
N HIS A 18 0.09 11.46 -2.62
CA HIS A 18 0.28 10.52 -1.53
C HIS A 18 -1.05 9.90 -1.07
N ALA A 19 -2.08 10.73 -0.90
CA ALA A 19 -3.43 10.30 -0.53
C ALA A 19 -4.04 9.38 -1.59
N ALA A 20 -3.95 9.76 -2.87
CA ALA A 20 -4.45 8.93 -3.97
C ALA A 20 -3.74 7.57 -4.03
N ALA A 21 -2.41 7.55 -3.92
CA ALA A 21 -1.63 6.31 -3.92
C ALA A 21 -1.96 5.42 -2.72
N THR A 22 -2.06 6.02 -1.53
CA THR A 22 -2.40 5.30 -0.29
C THR A 22 -3.79 4.68 -0.38
N TRP A 23 -4.80 5.44 -0.81
CA TRP A 23 -6.17 4.92 -0.90
C TRP A 23 -6.37 3.92 -2.04
N ALA A 24 -5.62 4.04 -3.14
CA ALA A 24 -5.54 2.99 -4.15
C ALA A 24 -5.04 1.67 -3.55
N MET A 25 -3.99 1.72 -2.71
CA MET A 25 -3.46 0.54 -2.02
C MET A 25 -4.40 0.00 -0.93
N VAL A 26 -5.09 0.87 -0.20
CA VAL A 26 -6.15 0.46 0.77
C VAL A 26 -7.26 -0.29 0.04
N GLY A 27 -7.78 0.26 -1.06
CA GLY A 27 -8.82 -0.40 -1.86
C GLY A 27 -8.33 -1.74 -2.41
N LEU A 28 -7.12 -1.77 -2.98
CA LEU A 28 -6.50 -2.97 -3.52
C LEU A 28 -6.36 -4.06 -2.45
N ILE A 29 -5.81 -3.73 -1.27
CA ILE A 29 -5.51 -4.75 -0.27
C ILE A 29 -6.78 -5.35 0.33
N TRP A 30 -7.83 -4.55 0.56
CA TRP A 30 -9.12 -5.04 1.03
C TRP A 30 -9.81 -5.92 0.00
N PHE A 31 -9.77 -5.52 -1.28
CA PHE A 31 -10.28 -6.33 -2.37
C PHE A 31 -9.52 -7.66 -2.48
N VAL A 32 -8.19 -7.63 -2.35
CA VAL A 32 -7.37 -8.84 -2.34
C VAL A 32 -7.76 -9.76 -1.17
N GLN A 33 -7.83 -9.19 0.04
CA GLN A 33 -8.05 -9.94 1.28
C GLN A 33 -9.43 -10.59 1.35
N LEU A 34 -10.49 -9.84 0.99
CA LEU A 34 -11.88 -10.29 1.18
C LEU A 34 -12.47 -10.96 -0.06
N VAL A 35 -11.98 -10.64 -1.25
CA VAL A 35 -12.57 -11.13 -2.50
C VAL A 35 -11.62 -12.08 -3.21
N HIS A 36 -10.43 -11.63 -3.59
CA HIS A 36 -9.55 -12.47 -4.42
C HIS A 36 -9.04 -13.70 -3.69
N TYR A 37 -8.50 -13.57 -2.48
CA TYR A 37 -7.96 -14.72 -1.77
C TYR A 37 -9.02 -15.81 -1.49
N PRO A 38 -10.23 -15.50 -1.00
CA PRO A 38 -11.28 -16.51 -0.88
C PRO A 38 -11.63 -17.18 -2.21
N LEU A 39 -11.59 -16.47 -3.34
CA LEU A 39 -11.87 -17.06 -4.66
C LEU A 39 -10.80 -18.04 -5.14
N PHE A 40 -9.60 -18.09 -4.53
CA PHE A 40 -8.57 -19.05 -4.90
C PHE A 40 -9.03 -20.49 -4.70
N SER A 41 -9.89 -20.76 -3.71
CA SER A 41 -10.45 -22.10 -3.50
C SER A 41 -11.35 -22.57 -4.64
N SER A 42 -11.79 -21.67 -5.52
CA SER A 42 -12.70 -21.96 -6.63
C SER A 42 -11.98 -22.25 -7.96
N VAL A 43 -10.65 -22.08 -8.03
CA VAL A 43 -9.87 -22.16 -9.28
C VAL A 43 -9.59 -23.61 -9.72
N GLY A 44 -9.73 -24.59 -8.81
CA GLY A 44 -9.39 -25.99 -9.06
C GLY A 44 -7.88 -26.23 -9.17
N GLU A 45 -7.40 -27.37 -8.67
CA GLU A 45 -5.95 -27.64 -8.57
C GLU A 45 -5.23 -27.64 -9.93
N SER A 46 -5.89 -28.15 -10.98
CA SER A 46 -5.31 -28.26 -12.33
C SER A 46 -5.01 -26.90 -12.99
N SER A 47 -5.75 -25.85 -12.60
CA SER A 47 -5.61 -24.50 -13.17
C SER A 47 -4.93 -23.52 -12.20
N PHE A 48 -4.75 -23.89 -10.94
CA PHE A 48 -4.24 -23.02 -9.88
C PHE A 48 -2.88 -22.40 -10.22
N VAL A 49 -1.91 -23.19 -10.72
CA VAL A 49 -0.56 -22.70 -11.01
C VAL A 49 -0.58 -21.61 -12.09
N ALA A 50 -1.29 -21.85 -13.19
CA ALA A 50 -1.40 -20.89 -14.29
C ALA A 50 -2.13 -19.62 -13.85
N TYR A 51 -3.20 -19.78 -13.07
CA TYR A 51 -3.95 -18.68 -12.47
C TYR A 51 -3.06 -17.85 -11.53
N GLU A 52 -2.39 -18.48 -10.57
CA GLU A 52 -1.59 -17.79 -9.55
C GLU A 52 -0.41 -17.05 -10.17
N ALA A 53 0.26 -17.64 -11.18
CA ALA A 53 1.32 -16.96 -11.90
C ALA A 53 0.80 -15.70 -12.64
N ARG A 54 -0.41 -15.78 -13.23
CA ARG A 54 -1.05 -14.63 -13.90
C ARG A 54 -1.51 -13.57 -12.90
N HIS A 55 -2.15 -13.99 -11.82
CA HIS A 55 -2.60 -13.15 -10.71
C HIS A 55 -1.42 -12.39 -10.09
N THR A 56 -0.32 -13.09 -9.80
CA THR A 56 0.89 -12.49 -9.22
C THR A 56 1.48 -11.43 -10.15
N ARG A 57 1.61 -11.73 -11.46
CA ARG A 57 2.12 -10.74 -12.44
C ARG A 57 1.22 -9.50 -12.53
N ALA A 58 -0.09 -9.70 -12.65
CA ALA A 58 -1.05 -8.59 -12.75
C ALA A 58 -1.04 -7.71 -11.49
N THR A 59 -1.02 -8.34 -10.31
CA THR A 59 -0.93 -7.62 -9.03
C THR A 59 0.38 -6.86 -8.92
N THR A 60 1.51 -7.46 -9.29
CA THR A 60 2.81 -6.78 -9.30
C THR A 60 2.80 -5.54 -10.18
N SER A 61 2.16 -5.56 -11.35
CA SER A 61 2.04 -4.36 -12.20
C SER A 61 1.31 -3.21 -11.52
N VAL A 62 0.22 -3.48 -10.80
CA VAL A 62 -0.53 -2.45 -10.05
C VAL A 62 0.28 -1.94 -8.86
N VAL A 63 0.83 -2.86 -8.07
CA VAL A 63 1.60 -2.53 -6.86
C VAL A 63 2.89 -1.77 -7.22
N ALA A 64 3.59 -2.15 -8.29
CA ALA A 64 4.80 -1.49 -8.76
C ALA A 64 4.59 -0.02 -9.17
N MET A 65 3.35 0.39 -9.44
CA MET A 65 3.02 1.79 -9.69
C MET A 65 2.76 2.54 -8.37
N PHE A 66 1.79 2.07 -7.57
CA PHE A 66 1.31 2.83 -6.42
C PHE A 66 2.20 2.73 -5.20
N MET A 67 2.83 1.58 -4.95
CA MET A 67 3.61 1.36 -3.72
C MET A 67 4.93 2.16 -3.70
N PRO A 68 5.70 2.27 -4.81
CA PRO A 68 6.83 3.20 -4.87
C PRO A 68 6.40 4.67 -4.83
N LEU A 69 5.32 5.04 -5.52
CA LEU A 69 4.78 6.40 -5.47
C LEU A 69 4.43 6.80 -4.03
N GLU A 70 3.75 5.93 -3.31
CA GLU A 70 3.40 6.10 -1.90
C GLU A 70 4.65 6.24 -1.01
N ALA A 71 5.70 5.44 -1.24
CA ALA A 71 6.95 5.52 -0.48
C ALA A 71 7.73 6.82 -0.74
N VAL A 72 7.88 7.20 -2.01
CA VAL A 72 8.62 8.41 -2.42
C VAL A 72 7.91 9.67 -1.92
N THR A 73 6.60 9.75 -2.11
CA THR A 73 5.81 10.89 -1.61
C THR A 73 5.78 10.93 -0.09
N GLY A 74 5.71 9.78 0.59
CA GLY A 74 5.80 9.72 2.05
C GLY A 74 7.14 10.23 2.60
N LEU A 75 8.25 9.87 1.94
CA LEU A 75 9.57 10.41 2.28
C LEU A 75 9.63 11.93 2.07
N TRP A 76 9.07 12.42 0.97
CA TRP A 76 9.03 13.86 0.70
C TRP A 76 8.24 14.62 1.77
N LEU A 77 7.08 14.10 2.19
CA LEU A 77 6.26 14.71 3.25
C LEU A 77 6.96 14.74 4.62
N VAL A 78 7.90 13.83 4.89
CA VAL A 78 8.74 13.90 6.11
C VAL A 78 9.80 15.00 5.99
N LEU A 79 10.40 15.16 4.81
CA LEU A 79 11.46 16.14 4.57
C LEU A 79 10.94 17.57 4.42
N GLY A 80 9.69 17.72 3.96
CA GLY A 80 9.01 19.00 3.78
C GLY A 80 7.51 18.83 3.97
N PRO A 81 7.03 18.73 5.22
CA PRO A 81 5.60 18.61 5.49
C PRO A 81 4.87 19.88 5.03
N PRO A 82 3.66 19.75 4.45
CA PRO A 82 2.81 20.90 4.17
C PRO A 82 2.55 21.72 5.43
N GLU A 83 2.28 23.01 5.26
CA GLU A 83 1.90 23.87 6.39
C GLU A 83 0.70 23.25 7.13
N GLY A 84 0.71 23.32 8.46
CA GLY A 84 -0.35 22.75 9.31
C GLY A 84 -0.30 21.24 9.52
N VAL A 85 0.45 20.49 8.71
CA VAL A 85 0.57 19.03 8.84
C VAL A 85 1.61 18.67 9.90
N GLU A 86 1.22 17.82 10.85
CA GLU A 86 2.12 17.39 11.91
C GLU A 86 3.20 16.44 11.38
N THR A 87 4.48 16.83 11.51
CA THR A 87 5.63 16.01 11.09
C THR A 87 5.64 14.62 11.73
N GLY A 88 5.15 14.50 12.98
CA GLY A 88 5.04 13.23 13.69
C GLY A 88 4.18 12.21 12.93
N LEU A 89 3.05 12.64 12.36
CA LEU A 89 2.18 11.79 11.55
C LEU A 89 2.86 11.32 10.27
N ALA A 90 3.62 12.20 9.60
CA ALA A 90 4.39 11.84 8.42
C ALA A 90 5.47 10.78 8.73
N ILE A 91 6.17 10.92 9.86
CA ILE A 91 7.20 9.95 10.31
C ILE A 91 6.55 8.59 10.62
N VAL A 92 5.45 8.57 11.38
CA VAL A 92 4.72 7.33 11.67
C VAL A 92 4.25 6.68 10.37
N GLY A 93 3.70 7.47 9.44
CA GLY A 93 3.31 7.02 8.11
C GLY A 93 4.45 6.35 7.35
N LEU A 94 5.65 6.95 7.35
CA LEU A 94 6.84 6.40 6.69
C LEU A 94 7.34 5.10 7.34
N VAL A 95 7.31 5.01 8.67
CA VAL A 95 7.64 3.76 9.39
C VAL A 95 6.68 2.63 8.97
N LEU A 96 5.39 2.93 8.85
CA LEU A 96 4.39 1.96 8.39
C LEU A 96 4.64 1.53 6.93
N VAL A 97 5.11 2.42 6.03
CA VAL A 97 5.59 2.04 4.68
C VAL A 97 6.71 1.00 4.80
N GLY A 98 7.71 1.27 5.65
CA GLY A 98 8.84 0.36 5.84
C GLY A 98 8.40 -1.03 6.30
N LEU A 99 7.48 -1.10 7.25
CA LEU A 99 6.90 -2.38 7.71
C LEU A 99 6.11 -3.10 6.61
N LEU A 100 5.33 -2.37 5.81
CA LEU A 100 4.61 -2.93 4.66
C LEU A 100 5.57 -3.53 3.63
N TRP A 101 6.64 -2.81 3.28
CA TRP A 101 7.65 -3.28 2.33
C TRP A 101 8.39 -4.51 2.88
N LEU A 102 8.87 -4.44 4.12
CA LEU A 102 9.55 -5.53 4.79
C LEU A 102 8.66 -6.77 4.82
N SER A 103 7.40 -6.61 5.21
CA SER A 103 6.47 -7.74 5.25
C SER A 103 6.28 -8.37 3.87
N THR A 104 6.11 -7.53 2.83
CA THR A 104 5.89 -7.96 1.44
C THR A 104 7.07 -8.79 0.93
N VAL A 105 8.30 -8.35 1.13
CA VAL A 105 9.50 -9.07 0.65
C VAL A 105 9.83 -10.30 1.51
N ALA A 106 9.51 -10.28 2.81
CA ALA A 106 9.83 -11.37 3.73
C ALA A 106 8.81 -12.52 3.67
N TRP A 107 7.52 -12.22 3.52
CA TRP A 107 6.45 -13.23 3.56
C TRP A 107 5.70 -13.34 2.24
N GLN A 108 5.04 -12.28 1.76
CA GLN A 108 4.07 -12.42 0.67
C GLN A 108 4.73 -12.80 -0.67
N ALA A 109 5.79 -12.11 -1.09
CA ALA A 109 6.45 -12.40 -2.36
C ALA A 109 7.06 -13.83 -2.39
N PRO A 110 7.78 -14.31 -1.36
CA PRO A 110 8.25 -15.69 -1.33
C PRO A 110 7.12 -16.73 -1.34
N ILE A 111 6.00 -16.48 -0.66
CA ILE A 111 4.87 -17.41 -0.61
C ILE A 111 4.18 -17.49 -1.98
N HIS A 112 3.88 -16.35 -2.63
CA HIS A 112 3.34 -16.32 -3.99
C HIS A 112 4.26 -17.03 -4.98
N GLY A 113 5.58 -16.86 -4.85
CA GLY A 113 6.56 -17.58 -5.69
C GLY A 113 6.54 -19.10 -5.49
N LYS A 114 6.24 -19.58 -4.28
CA LYS A 114 6.05 -21.02 -4.01
C LYS A 114 4.71 -21.52 -4.57
N LEU A 115 3.62 -20.80 -4.34
CA LEU A 115 2.28 -21.15 -4.84
C LEU A 115 2.20 -21.13 -6.37
N SER A 116 2.98 -20.28 -7.02
CA SER A 116 3.14 -20.26 -8.49
C SER A 116 3.83 -21.51 -9.07
N ARG A 117 4.25 -22.47 -8.24
CA ARG A 117 4.82 -23.76 -8.66
C ARG A 117 3.96 -24.97 -8.30
N GLY A 118 2.92 -24.76 -7.50
CA GLY A 118 2.03 -25.83 -7.04
C GLY A 118 1.15 -25.34 -5.90
N PHE A 119 -0.09 -25.85 -5.84
CA PHE A 119 -0.98 -25.54 -4.73
C PHE A 119 -0.47 -26.21 -3.44
N ASP A 120 -0.40 -25.43 -2.37
CA ASP A 120 -0.12 -25.90 -1.01
C ASP A 120 -1.07 -25.17 -0.07
N GLY A 121 -2.01 -25.90 0.52
CA GLY A 121 -3.03 -25.35 1.40
C GLY A 121 -2.47 -24.71 2.68
N ARG A 122 -1.31 -25.14 3.18
CA ARG A 122 -0.64 -24.52 4.32
C ARG A 122 -0.03 -23.17 3.93
N LEU A 123 0.65 -23.12 2.79
CA LEU A 123 1.19 -21.87 2.26
C LEU A 123 0.09 -20.87 1.90
N TYR A 124 -1.03 -21.34 1.34
CA TYR A 124 -2.21 -20.52 1.10
C TYR A 124 -2.76 -19.91 2.40
N ARG A 125 -3.00 -20.70 3.45
CA ARG A 125 -3.47 -20.16 4.74
C ARG A 125 -2.48 -19.17 5.36
N LEU A 126 -1.17 -19.44 5.23
CA LEU A 126 -0.14 -18.53 5.70
C LEU A 126 -0.13 -17.22 4.89
N LEU A 127 -0.33 -17.28 3.58
CA LEU A 127 -0.45 -16.10 2.72
C LEU A 127 -1.62 -15.22 3.17
N VAL A 128 -2.82 -15.80 3.26
CA VAL A 128 -4.04 -15.08 3.64
C VAL A 128 -3.94 -14.53 5.06
N GLY A 129 -3.41 -15.32 6.00
CA GLY A 129 -3.21 -14.91 7.39
C GLY A 129 -2.18 -13.78 7.53
N SER A 130 -1.04 -13.89 6.85
CA SER A 130 0.01 -12.86 6.90
C SER A 130 -0.40 -11.57 6.17
N ASN A 131 -1.29 -11.64 5.19
CA ASN A 131 -1.77 -10.45 4.47
C ASN A 131 -2.73 -9.58 5.30
N TRP A 132 -3.31 -10.09 6.39
CA TRP A 132 -4.04 -9.26 7.35
C TRP A 132 -3.16 -8.18 7.99
N LEU A 133 -1.87 -8.46 8.21
CA LEU A 133 -0.92 -7.44 8.66
C LEU A 133 -0.90 -6.26 7.69
N ARG A 134 -0.76 -6.53 6.38
CA ARG A 134 -0.77 -5.50 5.34
C ARG A 134 -2.10 -4.76 5.26
N THR A 135 -3.21 -5.48 5.40
CA THR A 135 -4.57 -4.91 5.42
C THR A 135 -4.74 -3.91 6.56
N ILE A 136 -4.30 -4.27 7.77
CA ILE A 136 -4.35 -3.39 8.95
C ILE A 136 -3.40 -2.21 8.78
N LEU A 137 -2.15 -2.45 8.38
CA LEU A 137 -1.14 -1.39 8.22
C LEU A 137 -1.57 -0.36 7.17
N TRP A 138 -2.06 -0.78 5.99
CA TRP A 138 -2.58 0.17 5.00
C TRP A 138 -3.83 0.89 5.49
N SER A 139 -4.72 0.23 6.24
CA SER A 139 -5.91 0.89 6.79
C SER A 139 -5.54 1.99 7.80
N VAL A 140 -4.62 1.71 8.72
CA VAL A 140 -4.09 2.71 9.66
C VAL A 140 -3.43 3.87 8.91
N ARG A 141 -2.65 3.57 7.88
CA ARG A 141 -2.06 4.62 7.03
C ARG A 141 -3.11 5.45 6.29
N GLY A 142 -4.16 4.83 5.75
CA GLY A 142 -5.27 5.53 5.12
C GLY A 142 -5.89 6.56 6.06
N VAL A 143 -6.09 6.19 7.33
CA VAL A 143 -6.57 7.12 8.37
C VAL A 143 -5.56 8.24 8.63
N ILE A 144 -4.28 7.94 8.82
CA ILE A 144 -3.24 8.96 9.04
C ILE A 144 -3.21 9.97 7.88
N VAL A 145 -3.27 9.49 6.64
CA VAL A 145 -3.23 10.37 5.47
C VAL A 145 -4.49 11.23 5.36
N LEU A 146 -5.67 10.70 5.72
CA LEU A 146 -6.87 11.54 5.83
C LEU A 146 -6.75 12.62 6.90
N VAL A 147 -6.12 12.32 8.05
CA VAL A 147 -5.84 13.33 9.09
C VAL A 147 -4.88 14.40 8.56
N MET A 148 -3.81 14.01 7.87
CA MET A 148 -2.87 14.97 7.26
C MET A 148 -3.57 15.85 6.21
N VAL A 149 -4.42 15.28 5.36
CA VAL A 149 -5.23 16.05 4.39
C VAL A 149 -6.18 17.00 5.10
N SER A 150 -6.85 16.54 6.17
CA SER A 150 -7.72 17.40 6.98
C SER A 150 -6.93 18.57 7.55
N GLN A 151 -5.77 18.33 8.16
CA GLN A 151 -4.91 19.37 8.74
C GLN A 151 -4.52 20.43 7.71
N ALA A 152 -4.13 20.00 6.51
CA ALA A 152 -3.75 20.92 5.43
C ALA A 152 -4.93 21.77 4.91
N VAL A 153 -6.15 21.23 4.89
CA VAL A 153 -7.35 21.93 4.38
C VAL A 153 -8.01 22.82 5.44
N THR A 154 -7.88 22.49 6.73
CA THR A 154 -8.50 23.24 7.83
C THR A 154 -7.63 24.38 8.37
N LEU A 155 -6.53 24.70 7.71
CA LEU A 155 -5.74 25.86 8.07
C LEU A 155 -6.56 27.16 7.86
N PRO A 156 -6.54 28.09 8.83
CA PRO A 156 -7.05 29.45 8.65
C PRO A 156 -6.17 30.30 7.72
#